data_AF-A0AAD7Y9N4-F1
#
_entry.id   AF-A0AAD7Y9N4-F1
#
_cell.length_a   1.000
_cell.length_b   1.000
_cell.length_c   1.000
_cell.angle_alpha   90.00
_cell.angle_beta   90.00
_cell.angle_gamma   90.00
#
_symmetry.space_group_name_H-M   'P 1'
#
loop_
_entity.id
_entity.type
_entity.pdbx_description
1 polymer ?
#
loop_
_entity_poly.entity_id
_entity_poly.type
_entity_poly.pdbx_seq_one_letter_code
_entity_poly.pdbx_strand_id
1 'polypeptide(L)'
;MEAAYAKLQKEGKNNVDNLVNWMKDSKIIDQSQVDRVRTFFDDAADKKDVTLGKFKEVVGKVAEEFNTNVEEITKKLTKNGSKFLMNVLEGASTCLTDAAKNLFGKKK
;
A
#
# COMPACT_ATOMS: atom_id res chain seq x y z
N MET A 1 -2.85 -8.01 -3.76
CA MET A 1 -3.08 -6.87 -2.86
C MET A 1 -2.76 -7.31 -1.44
N GLU A 2 -3.39 -8.39 -0.96
CA GLU A 2 -3.21 -8.92 0.40
C GLU A 2 -1.75 -9.25 0.74
N ALA A 3 -1.00 -9.89 -0.16
CA ALA A 3 0.42 -10.18 0.07
C ALA A 3 1.30 -8.92 0.20
N ALA A 4 1.00 -7.87 -0.57
CA ALA A 4 1.74 -6.61 -0.51
C ALA A 4 1.35 -5.81 0.74
N TYR A 5 0.06 -5.80 1.06
CA TYR A 5 -0.45 -5.20 2.29
C TYR A 5 0.13 -5.90 3.54
N ALA A 6 0.19 -7.23 3.57
CA ALA A 6 0.76 -7.98 4.69
C ALA A 6 2.24 -7.63 4.93
N LYS A 7 2.99 -7.31 3.87
CA LYS A 7 4.35 -6.78 3.99
C LYS A 7 4.36 -5.36 4.56
N LEU A 8 3.51 -4.46 4.05
CA LEU A 8 3.37 -3.10 4.63
C LEU A 8 3.01 -3.14 6.12
N GLN A 9 2.06 -4.00 6.49
CA GLN A 9 1.65 -4.18 7.88
C GLN A 9 2.79 -4.73 8.74
N LYS A 10 3.54 -5.73 8.25
CA LYS A 10 4.72 -6.27 8.96
C LYS A 10 5.77 -5.20 9.23
N GLU A 11 5.84 -4.18 8.39
CA GLU A 11 6.81 -3.09 8.53
C GLU A 11 6.22 -1.84 9.19
N GLY A 12 4.98 -1.90 9.68
CA GLY A 12 4.31 -0.77 10.34
C GLY A 12 4.03 0.39 9.39
N LYS A 13 3.87 0.10 8.09
CA LYS A 13 3.70 1.06 6.99
C LYS A 13 2.31 0.99 6.35
N ASN A 14 1.33 0.48 7.09
CA ASN A 14 -0.09 0.42 6.75
C ASN A 14 -0.86 1.69 7.16
N ASN A 15 -0.18 2.82 7.30
CA ASN A 15 -0.79 4.12 7.52
C ASN A 15 -1.48 4.65 6.26
N VAL A 16 -2.44 5.56 6.46
CA VAL A 16 -3.24 6.17 5.38
C VAL A 16 -2.35 6.76 4.28
N ASP A 17 -1.30 7.50 4.65
CA ASP A 17 -0.42 8.15 3.68
C ASP A 17 0.27 7.14 2.74
N ASN A 18 0.74 6.01 3.28
CA ASN A 18 1.33 4.95 2.48
C ASN A 18 0.30 4.24 1.61
N LEU A 19 -0.89 3.95 2.13
CA LEU A 19 -1.95 3.31 1.31
C LEU A 19 -2.43 4.22 0.17
N VAL A 20 -2.55 5.52 0.42
CA VAL A 20 -2.92 6.51 -0.61
C VAL A 20 -1.79 6.67 -1.62
N ASN A 21 -0.53 6.75 -1.18
CA ASN A 21 0.61 6.78 -2.09
C ASN A 21 0.72 5.49 -2.91
N TRP A 22 0.35 4.33 -2.36
CA TRP A 22 0.31 3.08 -3.09
C TRP A 22 -0.72 3.14 -4.22
N MET A 23 -1.94 3.62 -3.95
CA MET A 23 -2.96 3.82 -4.97
C MET A 23 -2.51 4.80 -6.06
N LYS A 24 -1.82 5.88 -5.66
CA LYS A 24 -1.24 6.86 -6.59
C LYS A 24 -0.15 6.24 -7.47
N ASP A 25 0.82 5.52 -6.90
CA ASP A 25 1.91 4.87 -7.64
C ASP A 25 1.39 3.76 -8.57
N SER A 26 0.31 3.09 -8.16
CA SER A 26 -0.44 2.16 -8.98
C SER A 26 -1.21 2.81 -10.14
N LYS A 27 -1.18 4.15 -10.27
CA LYS A 27 -1.99 4.93 -11.22
C LYS A 27 -3.48 4.57 -11.16
N ILE A 28 -3.98 4.32 -9.96
CA ILE A 28 -5.41 4.13 -9.71
C ILE A 28 -6.06 5.48 -9.49
N ILE A 29 -5.36 6.35 -8.77
CA ILE A 29 -5.78 7.70 -8.49
C ILE A 29 -4.70 8.69 -8.91
N ASP A 30 -5.13 9.88 -9.30
CA ASP A 30 -4.27 10.99 -9.62
C ASP A 30 -3.93 11.83 -8.38
N GLN A 31 -2.93 12.71 -8.51
CA GLN A 31 -2.53 13.61 -7.42
C GLN A 31 -3.69 14.48 -6.91
N SER A 32 -4.60 14.90 -7.79
CA SER A 32 -5.79 15.68 -7.41
C SER A 32 -6.82 14.86 -6.61
N GLN A 33 -6.75 13.54 -6.68
CA GLN A 33 -7.69 12.61 -6.05
C GLN A 33 -7.17 12.06 -4.72
N VAL A 34 -5.87 12.22 -4.44
CA VAL A 34 -5.21 11.86 -3.17
C VAL A 34 -5.98 12.40 -1.97
N ASP A 35 -6.37 13.68 -2.01
CA ASP A 35 -7.08 14.33 -0.91
C ASP A 35 -8.45 13.68 -0.69
N ARG A 36 -9.17 13.40 -1.78
CA ARG A 36 -10.48 12.71 -1.73
C ARG A 36 -10.35 11.30 -1.18
N VAL A 37 -9.37 10.52 -1.63
CA VAL A 37 -9.16 9.17 -1.09
C VAL A 37 -8.78 9.20 0.38
N ARG A 38 -8.01 10.22 0.81
CA ARG A 38 -7.68 10.43 2.21
C ARG A 38 -8.92 10.67 3.07
N THR A 39 -9.96 11.30 2.54
CA THR A 39 -11.25 11.44 3.27
C THR A 39 -11.98 10.10 3.47
N PHE A 40 -11.82 9.12 2.56
CA PHE A 40 -12.38 7.77 2.79
C PHE A 40 -11.71 7.04 3.96
N PHE A 41 -10.46 7.40 4.28
CA PHE A 41 -9.78 6.93 5.47
C PHE A 41 -10.03 7.79 6.72
N ASP A 42 -10.78 8.89 6.62
CA ASP A 42 -11.11 9.69 7.81
C ASP A 42 -11.97 8.91 8.82
N ASP A 43 -12.79 8.01 8.28
CA ASP A 43 -13.60 7.04 9.03
C ASP A 43 -12.77 5.85 9.58
N ALA A 44 -11.47 5.77 9.29
CA ALA A 44 -10.60 4.79 9.91
C ALA A 44 -10.27 5.23 11.34
N ALA A 45 -10.58 4.38 12.32
CA ALA A 45 -10.28 4.63 13.73
C ALA A 45 -8.79 4.93 13.97
N ASP A 46 -7.91 4.26 13.22
CA ASP A 46 -6.47 4.47 13.28
C ASP A 46 -5.89 4.84 11.91
N LYS A 47 -5.49 6.11 11.78
CA LYS A 47 -4.87 6.63 10.53
C LYS A 47 -3.44 6.14 10.33
N LYS A 48 -2.84 5.56 11.37
CA LYS A 48 -1.47 5.00 11.36
C LYS A 48 -1.46 3.48 11.20
N ASP A 49 -2.52 2.82 11.65
CA ASP A 49 -2.73 1.37 11.49
C ASP A 49 -4.09 1.13 10.82
N VAL A 50 -4.14 1.34 9.51
CA VAL A 50 -5.33 0.96 8.76
C VAL A 50 -5.32 -0.55 8.67
N THR A 51 -6.46 -1.20 8.94
CA THR A 51 -6.63 -2.65 8.79
C THR A 51 -6.95 -3.04 7.36
N LEU A 52 -6.67 -4.30 6.98
CA LEU A 52 -6.94 -4.80 5.63
C LEU A 52 -8.42 -4.67 5.26
N GLY A 53 -9.32 -4.89 6.22
CA GLY A 53 -10.76 -4.71 6.03
C GLY A 53 -11.11 -3.27 5.65
N LYS A 54 -10.57 -2.28 6.38
CA LYS A 54 -10.81 -0.87 6.07
C LYS A 54 -10.17 -0.46 4.75
N PHE A 55 -8.98 -0.96 4.45
CA PHE A 55 -8.35 -0.73 3.15
C PHE A 55 -9.16 -1.31 1.98
N LYS A 56 -9.72 -2.51 2.12
CA LYS A 56 -10.64 -3.12 1.15
C LYS A 56 -11.92 -2.29 0.97
N GLU A 57 -12.49 -1.79 2.07
CA GLU A 57 -13.66 -0.91 2.02
C GLU A 57 -13.36 0.39 1.26
N VAL A 58 -12.23 1.03 1.54
CA VAL A 58 -11.81 2.23 0.82
C VAL A 58 -11.56 1.93 -0.65
N VAL A 59 -10.92 0.80 -0.98
CA VAL A 59 -10.75 0.37 -2.38
C VAL A 59 -12.10 0.17 -3.08
N GLY A 60 -13.12 -0.33 -2.39
CA GLY A 60 -14.50 -0.38 -2.87
C GLY A 60 -15.04 1.01 -3.20
N LYS A 61 -14.97 1.94 -2.25
CA LYS A 61 -15.42 3.34 -2.44
C LYS A 61 -14.68 4.05 -3.57
N VAL A 62 -13.37 3.85 -3.67
CA VAL A 62 -12.52 4.38 -4.75
C VAL A 62 -12.95 3.80 -6.09
N ALA A 63 -13.25 2.49 -6.16
CA ALA A 63 -13.76 1.87 -7.37
C ALA A 63 -15.08 2.50 -7.83
N GLU A 64 -16.02 2.68 -6.90
CA GLU A 64 -17.31 3.30 -7.16
C GLU A 64 -17.18 4.78 -7.59
N GLU A 65 -16.39 5.57 -6.86
CA GLU A 65 -16.18 7.00 -7.13
C GLU A 65 -15.48 7.24 -8.46
N PHE A 66 -14.47 6.44 -8.81
CA PHE A 66 -13.71 6.61 -10.05
C PHE A 66 -14.24 5.78 -11.22
N ASN A 67 -15.43 5.19 -11.06
CA ASN A 67 -16.07 4.34 -12.07
C ASN A 67 -15.11 3.27 -12.61
N THR A 68 -14.33 2.66 -11.73
CA THR A 68 -13.39 1.59 -12.05
C THR A 68 -13.79 0.33 -11.31
N ASN A 69 -13.15 -0.79 -11.66
CA ASN A 69 -13.48 -2.08 -11.07
C ASN A 69 -12.57 -2.41 -9.90
N VAL A 70 -13.13 -2.90 -8.78
CA VAL A 70 -12.36 -3.32 -7.60
C VAL A 70 -11.30 -4.35 -7.97
N GLU A 71 -11.61 -5.26 -8.90
CA GLU A 71 -10.66 -6.22 -9.43
C GLU A 71 -9.49 -5.55 -10.18
N GLU A 72 -9.77 -4.52 -10.97
CA GLU A 72 -8.75 -3.80 -11.72
C GLU A 72 -7.84 -3.01 -10.77
N ILE A 73 -8.42 -2.31 -9.79
CA ILE A 73 -7.69 -1.66 -8.70
C ILE A 73 -6.81 -2.68 -7.99
N THR A 74 -7.38 -3.82 -7.57
CA THR A 74 -6.67 -4.88 -6.86
C THR A 74 -5.51 -5.42 -7.69
N LYS A 75 -5.70 -5.59 -9.01
CA LYS A 75 -4.67 -6.03 -9.94
C LYS A 75 -3.55 -5.01 -10.08
N LYS A 76 -3.87 -3.71 -10.18
CA LYS A 76 -2.90 -2.59 -10.22
C LYS A 76 -2.14 -2.45 -8.91
N LEU A 77 -2.82 -2.55 -7.76
CA LEU A 77 -2.20 -2.61 -6.44
C LEU A 77 -1.29 -3.82 -6.31
N THR A 78 -1.68 -4.99 -6.80
CA THR A 78 -0.84 -6.20 -6.75
C THR A 78 0.40 -6.03 -7.62
N LYS A 79 0.23 -5.53 -8.85
CA LYS A 79 1.30 -5.36 -9.82
C LYS A 79 2.33 -4.32 -9.39
N ASN A 80 1.87 -3.18 -8.87
CA ASN A 80 2.76 -2.13 -8.37
C ASN A 80 3.06 -2.26 -6.87
N GLY A 81 2.43 -3.18 -6.14
CA GLY A 81 2.64 -3.36 -4.71
C GLY A 81 4.05 -3.76 -4.35
N SER A 82 4.68 -4.63 -5.14
CA SER A 82 6.09 -4.97 -4.96
C SER A 82 7.01 -3.75 -5.18
N LYS A 83 6.72 -2.93 -6.19
CA LYS A 83 7.49 -1.72 -6.49
C LYS A 83 7.27 -0.63 -5.44
N PHE A 84 6.04 -0.43 -5.02
CA PHE A 84 5.68 0.50 -3.95
C PHE A 84 6.32 0.10 -2.64
N LEU A 85 6.21 -1.18 -2.25
CA LEU A 85 6.90 -1.73 -1.09
C LEU A 85 8.40 -1.46 -1.17
N MET A 86 9.02 -1.78 -2.31
CA MET A 86 10.45 -1.56 -2.51
C MET A 86 10.80 -0.08 -2.39
N ASN A 87 10.04 0.83 -3.02
CA ASN A 87 10.26 2.27 -2.91
C ASN A 87 10.04 2.82 -1.49
N VAL A 88 9.02 2.33 -0.79
CA VAL A 88 8.73 2.67 0.60
C VAL A 88 9.83 2.14 1.52
N LEU A 89 10.37 0.96 1.23
CA LEU A 89 11.46 0.34 1.96
C LEU A 89 12.80 1.01 1.68
N GLU A 90 13.08 1.36 0.44
CA GLU A 90 14.28 2.08 0.02
C GLU A 90 14.28 3.52 0.55
N GLY A 91 13.10 4.17 0.61
CA GLY A 91 12.91 5.45 1.30
C GLY A 91 13.10 5.37 2.83
N ALA A 92 13.03 4.16 3.40
CA ALA A 92 13.48 3.84 4.75
C ALA A 92 14.78 3.02 4.68
N SER A 93 15.79 3.59 4.03
CA SER A 93 17.14 3.03 4.01
C SER A 93 17.70 2.89 5.44
N THR A 94 17.39 1.77 6.09
CA THR A 94 18.16 1.11 7.15
C THR A 94 17.71 -0.33 7.42
N CYS A 95 16.48 -0.77 7.10
CA CYS A 95 15.97 -2.06 7.60
C CYS A 95 16.04 -3.28 6.66
N LEU A 96 16.36 -3.13 5.37
CA LEU A 96 16.42 -4.30 4.45
C LEU A 96 17.77 -5.02 4.41
N THR A 97 18.84 -4.41 4.94
CA THR A 97 20.16 -5.00 4.87
C THR A 97 20.29 -6.26 5.74
N ASP A 98 19.49 -6.41 6.81
CA ASP A 98 19.57 -7.58 7.69
C ASP A 98 18.75 -8.78 7.17
N ALA A 99 17.57 -8.55 6.58
CA ALA A 99 16.75 -9.64 6.04
C ALA A 99 17.29 -10.21 4.71
N ALA A 100 17.91 -9.37 3.86
CA ALA A 100 18.51 -9.82 2.61
C ALA A 100 19.89 -10.50 2.81
N LYS A 101 20.65 -10.08 3.83
CA LYS A 101 21.98 -10.66 4.11
C LYS A 101 21.90 -12.06 4.71
N ASN A 102 20.83 -12.39 5.44
CA ASN A 102 20.67 -13.73 6.02
C ASN A 102 20.10 -14.78 5.03
N LEU A 103 19.56 -14.36 3.88
CA LEU A 103 19.07 -15.27 2.83
C LEU A 103 20.10 -15.56 1.73
N PHE A 104 21.06 -14.66 1.50
CA PHE A 104 22.13 -14.86 0.50
C PHE A 104 23.52 -15.09 1.11
N GLY A 105 23.63 -15.11 2.44
CA GLY A 105 24.87 -15.25 3.19
C GLY A 105 25.15 -16.66 3.73
N LYS A 106 25.15 -17.70 2.89
CA LYS A 106 25.79 -18.97 3.26
C LYS A 106 26.53 -19.57 2.06
N LYS A 107 27.62 -18.92 1.65
CA LYS A 107 28.75 -19.63 1.05
C LYS A 107 29.58 -20.22 2.20
N LYS A 108 29.61 -21.53 2.30
CA LYS A 108 30.77 -22.30 2.74
C LYS A 108 30.82 -23.57 1.93
#